data_AF-N1PQD0-F1
#
_entry.id   AF-N1PQD0-F1
#
_cell.length_a   1.000
_cell.length_b   1.000
_cell.length_c   1.000
_cell.angle_alpha   90.00
_cell.angle_beta   90.00
_cell.angle_gamma   90.00
#
_symmetry.space_group_name_H-M   'P 1'
#
loop_
_entity.id
_entity.type
_entity.pdbx_description
1 polymer ?
#
loop_
_entity_poly.entity_id
_entity_poly.type
_entity_poly.pdbx_seq_one_letter_code
_entity_poly.pdbx_strand_id
1 'polypeptide(L)'
;MGMRCGHNGVIFGCPSNNGKRYFLSATAFKYGPWKHDKWQRASDVEALKANFADWDECARRQVSLLPNDGGMMIWSIWAMHVVLHSQMKQSVRANTHQLQLSLSPKDESPSSEIAAHASTPCPCAGAGQSIEDVLILEQLLGTKLVATNSTGNSI
;
A
#
# COMPACT_ATOMS: atom_id res chain seq x y z
N MET A 1 -0.93 8.29 17.37
CA MET A 1 -1.36 7.65 16.10
C MET A 1 -2.85 7.41 16.22
N GLY A 2 -3.65 7.82 15.24
CA GLY A 2 -5.10 7.68 15.31
C GLY A 2 -5.63 7.12 14.00
N MET A 3 -6.37 6.00 14.08
CA MET A 3 -7.12 5.44 12.97
C MET A 3 -8.60 5.52 13.30
N ARG A 4 -9.38 6.11 12.40
CA ARG A 4 -10.85 6.15 12.48
C ARG A 4 -11.42 5.30 11.39
N CYS A 5 -12.15 4.27 11.78
CA CYS A 5 -12.86 3.39 10.86
C CYS A 5 -14.34 3.75 10.86
N GLY A 6 -14.95 3.72 9.68
CA GLY A 6 -16.37 4.00 9.52
C GLY A 6 -16.92 3.30 8.29
N HIS A 7 -18.20 3.52 8.02
CA HIS A 7 -18.83 2.90 6.85
C HIS A 7 -18.14 3.36 5.56
N ASN A 8 -17.66 2.39 4.77
CA ASN A 8 -16.96 2.61 3.49
C ASN A 8 -15.76 3.57 3.55
N GLY A 9 -15.06 3.65 4.68
CA GLY A 9 -13.82 4.42 4.70
C GLY A 9 -12.97 4.23 5.95
N VAL A 10 -11.77 4.78 5.86
CA VAL A 10 -10.82 4.89 6.98
C VAL A 10 -10.06 6.21 6.89
N ILE A 11 -9.90 6.87 8.03
CA ILE A 11 -9.01 8.03 8.17
C ILE A 11 -7.85 7.61 9.04
N PHE A 12 -6.64 7.82 8.53
CA PHE A 12 -5.40 7.51 9.22
C PHE A 12 -4.55 8.77 9.34
N GLY A 13 -3.97 9.00 10.51
CA GLY A 13 -2.96 10.03 10.64
C GLY A 13 -1.88 9.74 11.68
N CYS A 14 -0.68 10.23 11.36
CA CYS A 14 0.46 10.18 12.26
C CYS A 14 1.27 11.49 12.18
N PRO A 15 1.80 11.97 13.32
CA PRO A 15 2.78 13.05 13.30
C PRO A 15 4.05 12.56 12.61
N SER A 16 4.63 13.43 11.79
CA SER A 16 5.89 13.21 11.09
C SER A 16 6.82 14.40 11.29
N ASN A 17 8.10 14.25 10.95
CA ASN A 17 9.10 15.32 11.07
C ASN A 17 9.16 15.95 12.48
N ASN A 18 9.35 15.12 13.52
CA ASN A 18 9.36 15.53 14.93
C ASN A 18 8.11 16.33 15.36
N GLY A 19 6.94 15.94 14.85
CA GLY A 19 5.66 16.60 15.17
C GLY A 19 5.43 17.92 14.44
N LYS A 20 6.35 18.35 13.55
CA LYS A 20 6.20 19.57 12.76
C LYS A 20 5.28 19.39 11.55
N ARG A 21 5.03 18.15 11.13
CA ARG A 21 4.11 17.80 10.06
C ARG A 21 3.15 16.72 10.54
N TYR A 22 1.98 16.68 9.93
CA TYR A 22 1.00 15.63 10.18
C TYR A 22 0.69 14.94 8.87
N PHE A 23 1.03 13.66 8.78
CA PHE A 23 0.60 12.83 7.66
C PHE A 23 -0.85 12.46 7.90
N LEU A 24 -1.70 12.73 6.92
CA LEU A 24 -3.12 12.41 6.94
C LEU A 24 -3.48 11.71 5.64
N SER A 25 -4.14 10.56 5.78
CA SER A 25 -4.73 9.80 4.68
C SER A 25 -6.21 9.60 4.97
N ALA A 26 -7.06 9.92 4.00
CA ALA A 26 -8.48 9.63 4.04
C ALA A 26 -8.80 8.70 2.87
N THR A 27 -9.27 7.50 3.17
CA THR A 27 -9.53 6.46 2.17
C THR A 27 -11.02 6.19 2.14
N ALA A 28 -11.63 6.31 0.96
CA ALA A 28 -13.01 5.92 0.72
C ALA A 28 -13.02 4.64 -0.12
N PHE A 29 -13.74 3.61 0.33
CA PHE A 29 -13.89 2.36 -0.40
C PHE A 29 -14.99 2.53 -1.45
N LYS A 30 -14.63 2.43 -2.74
CA LYS A 30 -15.60 2.45 -3.84
C LYS A 30 -15.51 1.16 -4.64
N TYR A 31 -16.62 0.43 -4.64
CA TYR A 31 -16.73 -0.83 -5.37
C TYR A 31 -17.07 -0.56 -6.84
N GLY A 32 -16.37 -1.22 -7.76
CA GLY A 32 -16.57 -1.11 -9.19
C GLY A 32 -15.26 -1.26 -9.98
N PRO A 33 -15.30 -1.34 -11.31
CA PRO A 33 -14.09 -1.41 -12.13
C PRO A 33 -13.37 -0.07 -12.15
N TRP A 34 -12.04 -0.08 -12.04
CA TRP A 34 -11.21 1.11 -12.26
C TRP A 34 -11.20 1.41 -13.76
N LYS A 35 -11.76 2.56 -14.15
CA LYS A 35 -11.98 2.92 -15.56
C LYS A 35 -10.85 3.77 -16.17
N HIS A 36 -9.76 3.99 -15.43
CA HIS A 36 -8.66 4.83 -15.87
C HIS A 36 -7.43 3.99 -16.17
N ASP A 37 -6.64 4.41 -17.16
CA ASP A 37 -5.45 3.66 -17.59
C ASP A 37 -4.31 3.74 -16.56
N LYS A 38 -4.26 4.82 -15.77
CA LYS A 38 -3.25 5.02 -14.74
C LYS A 38 -3.80 4.67 -13.36
N TRP A 39 -2.94 4.12 -12.50
CA TRP A 39 -3.30 3.78 -11.11
C TRP A 39 -3.39 5.01 -10.20
N GLN A 40 -2.97 6.17 -10.68
CA GLN A 40 -3.05 7.43 -9.94
C GLN A 40 -3.67 8.54 -10.80
N ARG A 41 -4.39 9.46 -10.15
CA ARG A 41 -4.93 10.66 -10.77
C ARG A 41 -5.07 11.79 -9.75
N ALA A 42 -5.22 13.03 -10.23
CA ALA A 42 -5.55 14.16 -9.39
C ALA A 42 -6.85 13.88 -8.60
N SER A 43 -6.86 14.26 -7.32
CA SER A 43 -8.01 14.07 -6.46
C SER A 43 -9.04 15.18 -6.64
N ASP A 44 -10.31 14.80 -6.60
CA ASP A 44 -11.39 15.74 -6.30
C ASP A 44 -11.58 15.76 -4.77
N VAL A 45 -10.97 16.75 -4.11
CA VAL A 45 -10.95 16.87 -2.64
C VAL A 45 -12.35 17.12 -2.09
N GLU A 46 -13.20 17.83 -2.82
CA GLU A 46 -14.56 18.13 -2.39
C GLU A 46 -15.46 16.90 -2.51
N ALA A 47 -15.35 16.14 -3.60
CA ALA A 47 -16.02 14.85 -3.72
C ALA A 47 -15.50 13.83 -2.69
N LEU A 48 -14.24 13.92 -2.26
CA LEU A 48 -13.71 13.11 -1.17
C LEU A 48 -14.37 13.48 0.16
N LYS A 49 -14.35 14.77 0.52
CA LYS A 49 -14.97 15.32 1.75
C LYS A 49 -16.44 14.91 1.86
N ALA A 50 -17.18 14.93 0.75
CA ALA A 50 -18.57 14.50 0.70
C ALA A 50 -18.79 13.05 1.18
N ASN A 51 -17.84 12.13 0.94
CA ASN A 51 -17.95 10.74 1.42
C ASN A 51 -17.87 10.62 2.95
N PHE A 52 -17.38 11.66 3.64
CA PHE A 52 -17.25 11.71 5.09
C PHE A 52 -18.27 12.65 5.73
N ALA A 53 -19.28 13.14 5.00
CA ALA A 53 -20.25 14.12 5.49
C ALA A 53 -21.09 13.62 6.68
N ASP A 54 -21.36 12.31 6.71
CA ASP A 54 -22.14 11.64 7.76
C ASP A 54 -21.27 11.12 8.92
N TRP A 55 -19.95 11.33 8.87
CA TRP A 55 -19.05 10.91 9.94
C TRP A 55 -19.08 11.90 11.11
N ASP A 56 -18.54 11.46 12.25
CA ASP A 56 -18.43 12.29 13.45
C ASP A 56 -17.66 13.60 13.20
N GLU A 57 -17.89 14.58 14.05
CA GLU A 57 -17.29 15.92 13.89
C GLU A 57 -15.76 15.88 13.84
N CYS A 58 -15.11 15.00 14.61
CA CYS A 58 -13.66 14.91 14.61
C CYS A 58 -13.13 14.38 13.27
N ALA A 59 -13.77 13.35 12.71
CA ALA A 59 -13.44 12.85 11.37
C ALA A 59 -13.60 13.94 10.30
N ARG A 60 -14.71 14.68 10.31
CA ARG A 60 -14.95 15.77 9.36
C ARG A 60 -13.92 16.89 9.48
N ARG A 61 -13.57 17.29 10.71
CA ARG A 61 -12.50 18.25 10.97
C ARG A 61 -11.15 17.75 10.43
N GLN A 62 -10.82 16.48 10.60
CA GLN A 62 -9.58 15.92 10.03
C GLN A 62 -9.57 16.01 8.50
N VAL A 63 -10.63 15.55 7.83
CA VAL A 63 -10.71 15.61 6.35
C VAL A 63 -10.75 17.05 5.84
N SER A 64 -11.24 18.02 6.62
CA SER A 64 -11.21 19.44 6.26
C SER A 64 -9.80 20.04 6.17
N LEU A 65 -8.81 19.42 6.83
CA LEU A 65 -7.40 19.85 6.79
C LEU A 65 -6.69 19.45 5.49
N LEU A 66 -7.33 18.65 4.63
CA LEU A 66 -6.77 18.26 3.35
C LEU A 66 -6.63 19.49 2.43
N PRO A 67 -5.41 19.88 2.00
CA PRO A 67 -5.23 20.97 1.04
C PRO A 67 -5.95 20.70 -0.28
N ASN A 68 -6.51 21.77 -0.87
CA ASN A 68 -7.14 21.76 -2.19
C ASN A 68 -6.24 22.45 -3.24
N ASP A 69 -4.93 22.31 -3.09
CA ASP A 69 -3.90 22.96 -3.92
C ASP A 69 -3.56 22.18 -5.20
N GLY A 70 -4.35 21.14 -5.51
CA GLY A 70 -4.11 20.24 -6.64
C GLY A 70 -2.93 19.28 -6.44
N GLY A 71 -2.23 19.32 -5.29
CA GLY A 71 -1.14 18.39 -4.97
C GLY A 71 -1.62 17.01 -4.52
N MET A 72 -2.92 16.84 -4.29
CA MET A 72 -3.50 15.59 -3.84
C MET A 72 -3.77 14.61 -4.98
N MET A 73 -3.36 13.36 -4.73
CA MET A 73 -3.51 12.26 -5.66
C MET A 73 -4.40 11.17 -5.06
N ILE A 74 -5.30 10.64 -5.88
CA ILE A 74 -6.04 9.41 -5.60
C ILE A 74 -5.30 8.26 -6.26
N TRP A 75 -5.13 7.18 -5.50
CA TRP A 75 -4.50 5.94 -5.95
C TRP A 75 -5.52 4.82 -5.97
N SER A 76 -5.52 3.99 -7.03
CA SER A 76 -6.16 2.68 -7.00
C SER A 76 -5.18 1.66 -6.42
N ILE A 77 -5.59 1.00 -5.35
CA ILE A 77 -4.82 -0.10 -4.75
C ILE A 77 -5.13 -1.38 -5.51
N TRP A 78 -4.08 -2.15 -5.82
CA TRP A 78 -4.17 -3.48 -6.41
C TRP A 78 -3.47 -4.47 -5.49
N ALA A 79 -4.08 -5.64 -5.29
CA ALA A 79 -3.51 -6.70 -4.47
C ALA A 79 -3.71 -8.06 -5.15
N MET A 80 -2.75 -8.96 -4.94
CA MET A 80 -2.85 -10.36 -5.29
C MET A 80 -3.49 -11.09 -4.11
N HIS A 81 -4.73 -11.54 -4.29
CA HIS A 81 -5.32 -12.50 -3.36
C HIS A 81 -4.75 -13.89 -3.65
N VAL A 82 -4.02 -14.47 -2.69
CA VAL A 82 -3.65 -15.88 -2.75
C VAL A 82 -4.93 -16.70 -2.57
N VAL A 83 -5.47 -17.19 -3.68
CA VAL A 83 -6.49 -18.25 -3.67
C VAL A 83 -5.73 -19.55 -3.41
N LEU A 84 -5.99 -20.17 -2.25
CA LEU A 84 -5.50 -21.50 -1.92
C LEU A 84 -5.77 -22.47 -3.09
N HIS A 85 -4.69 -23.03 -3.64
CA HIS A 85 -4.61 -24.19 -4.54
C HIS A 85 -5.75 -24.38 -5.57
N SER A 86 -5.53 -23.88 -6.80
CA SER A 86 -5.86 -24.52 -8.10
C SER A 86 -6.24 -23.54 -9.23
N GLN A 87 -6.29 -22.23 -8.99
CA GLN A 87 -6.67 -21.26 -10.03
C GLN A 87 -5.71 -20.06 -10.06
N MET A 88 -4.47 -20.27 -10.52
CA MET A 88 -3.63 -19.16 -10.98
C MET A 88 -4.24 -18.58 -12.27
N LYS A 89 -5.23 -17.68 -12.15
CA LYS A 89 -5.62 -16.69 -13.19
C LYS A 89 -6.73 -15.72 -12.80
N GLN A 90 -6.95 -15.39 -11.52
CA GLN A 90 -7.94 -14.36 -11.16
C GLN A 90 -7.36 -13.29 -10.23
N SER A 91 -6.94 -12.19 -10.84
CA SER A 91 -6.77 -10.87 -10.22
C SER A 91 -8.14 -10.37 -9.73
N VAL A 92 -8.46 -10.59 -8.46
CA VAL A 92 -9.65 -9.98 -7.84
C VAL A 92 -9.37 -8.49 -7.62
N ARG A 93 -10.06 -7.64 -8.39
CA ARG A 93 -9.91 -6.17 -8.37
C ARG A 93 -10.65 -5.58 -7.16
N ALA A 94 -9.93 -5.24 -6.10
CA ALA A 94 -10.45 -4.44 -5.00
C ALA A 94 -10.02 -2.98 -5.18
N ASN A 95 -10.86 -2.17 -5.83
CA ASN A 95 -10.63 -0.74 -5.98
C ASN A 95 -10.67 -0.03 -4.62
N THR A 96 -9.50 0.28 -4.08
CA THR A 96 -9.38 1.13 -2.90
C THR A 96 -8.85 2.49 -3.33
N HIS A 97 -9.51 3.59 -2.95
CA HIS A 97 -8.99 4.94 -3.14
C HIS A 97 -8.07 5.30 -1.98
N GLN A 98 -6.78 4.99 -2.07
CA GLN A 98 -5.82 5.46 -1.08
C GLN A 98 -5.33 6.85 -1.44
N LEU A 99 -5.24 7.72 -0.45
CA LEU A 99 -4.43 8.94 -0.53
C LEU A 99 -3.08 8.63 0.13
N GLN A 100 -2.04 8.48 -0.68
CA GLN A 100 -0.67 8.37 -0.21
C GLN A 100 0.16 9.46 -0.89
N LEU A 101 0.72 10.35 -0.08
CA LEU A 101 1.74 11.30 -0.53
C LEU A 101 3.10 10.60 -0.39
N SER A 102 3.66 10.12 -1.49
CA SER A 102 5.07 9.71 -1.55
C SER A 102 5.69 10.12 -2.87
N LEU A 103 6.71 10.97 -2.79
CA LEU A 103 7.64 11.27 -3.89
C LEU A 103 8.55 10.05 -4.08
N SER A 104 8.51 9.39 -5.24
CA SER A 104 9.62 8.53 -5.70
C SER A 104 9.64 8.39 -7.24
N PRO A 105 10.82 8.16 -7.86
CA PRO A 105 11.06 8.31 -9.31
C PRO A 105 10.48 7.16 -10.15
N LYS A 106 10.45 7.38 -11.47
CA LYS A 106 9.52 6.75 -12.44
C LYS A 106 10.01 5.49 -13.19
N ASP A 107 11.21 4.96 -12.96
CA ASP A 107 11.81 3.97 -13.88
C ASP A 107 12.40 2.72 -13.18
N GLU A 108 11.60 1.99 -12.40
CA GLU A 108 12.01 0.66 -11.91
C GLU A 108 10.98 -0.41 -12.29
N SER A 109 11.47 -1.48 -12.92
CA SER A 109 10.77 -2.77 -13.04
C SER A 109 10.29 -3.21 -11.66
N PRO A 110 9.07 -3.76 -11.51
CA PRO A 110 8.56 -4.16 -10.21
C PRO A 110 9.57 -5.12 -9.55
N SER A 111 10.02 -4.79 -8.34
CA SER A 111 10.90 -5.67 -7.58
C SER A 111 10.24 -7.05 -7.48
N SER A 112 11.01 -8.10 -7.71
CA SER A 112 10.52 -9.49 -7.81
C SER A 112 9.74 -9.95 -6.57
N GLU A 113 9.90 -9.26 -5.45
CA GLU A 113 9.23 -9.51 -4.16
C GLU A 113 7.76 -9.05 -4.17
N ILE A 114 7.45 -7.89 -4.75
CA ILE A 114 6.05 -7.43 -4.91
C ILE A 114 5.29 -8.37 -5.84
N ALA A 115 5.98 -9.02 -6.78
CA ALA A 115 5.38 -9.97 -7.71
C ALA A 115 4.84 -11.25 -7.03
N ALA A 116 5.33 -11.60 -5.83
CA ALA A 116 4.91 -12.82 -5.14
C ALA A 116 3.65 -12.60 -4.28
N HIS A 117 3.57 -11.49 -3.55
CA HIS A 117 2.56 -11.31 -2.49
C HIS A 117 2.04 -9.87 -2.33
N ALA A 118 1.99 -9.08 -3.41
CA ALA A 118 1.40 -7.74 -3.40
C ALA A 118 0.09 -7.67 -2.59
N SER A 119 0.09 -6.97 -1.46
CA SER A 119 -1.05 -6.87 -0.55
C SER A 119 -1.67 -5.48 -0.58
N THR A 120 -2.90 -5.35 -0.07
CA THR A 120 -3.38 -4.00 0.29
C THR A 120 -2.48 -3.45 1.42
N PRO A 121 -2.30 -2.13 1.52
CA PRO A 121 -1.45 -1.51 2.53
C PRO A 121 -2.15 -1.32 3.87
N CYS A 122 -3.38 -1.81 4.05
CA CYS A 122 -4.10 -1.76 5.32
C CYS A 122 -3.30 -2.31 6.52
N PRO A 123 -2.59 -3.46 6.42
CA PRO A 123 -1.70 -3.93 7.49
C PRO A 123 -0.32 -3.27 7.48
N CYS A 124 0.02 -2.45 6.47
CA CYS A 124 1.34 -1.83 6.27
C CYS A 124 2.53 -2.83 6.33
N ALA A 125 2.28 -4.12 6.03
CA ALA A 125 3.24 -5.20 6.24
C ALA A 125 4.04 -5.59 4.99
N GLY A 126 3.68 -5.11 3.80
CA GLY A 126 4.26 -5.58 2.54
C GLY A 126 5.79 -5.45 2.48
N ALA A 127 6.35 -4.32 2.93
CA ALA A 127 7.80 -4.14 2.98
C ALA A 127 8.47 -5.07 4.00
N GLY A 128 7.80 -5.35 5.14
CA GLY A 128 8.28 -6.31 6.13
C GLY A 128 8.33 -7.73 5.56
N GLN A 129 7.31 -8.13 4.80
CA GLN A 129 7.27 -9.42 4.12
C GLN A 129 8.43 -9.58 3.12
N SER A 130 8.73 -8.54 2.33
CA SER A 130 9.90 -8.55 1.44
C SER A 130 11.22 -8.70 2.20
N ILE A 131 11.37 -8.04 3.35
CA ILE A 131 12.58 -8.17 4.18
C ILE A 131 12.71 -9.59 4.74
N GLU A 132 11.61 -10.20 5.18
CA GLU A 132 11.58 -11.58 5.65
C GLU A 132 11.99 -12.57 4.55
N ASP A 133 11.49 -12.38 3.32
CA ASP A 133 11.85 -13.20 2.16
C ASP A 133 13.35 -13.14 1.86
N VAL A 134 13.91 -11.91 1.81
CA VAL A 134 15.34 -11.72 1.55
C VAL A 134 16.20 -12.37 2.64
N LEU A 135 15.80 -12.25 3.91
CA LEU A 135 16.53 -12.88 5.02
C LEU A 135 16.52 -14.41 4.92
N ILE A 136 15.37 -15.01 4.58
CA ILE A 136 15.27 -16.47 4.40
C ILE A 136 16.12 -16.92 3.22
N LEU A 137 16.07 -16.19 2.09
CA LEU A 137 16.86 -16.50 0.90
C LEU A 137 18.37 -16.37 1.20
N GLU A 138 18.78 -15.34 1.94
CA GLU A 138 20.17 -15.18 2.38
C GLU A 138 20.64 -16.38 3.23
N GLN A 139 19.83 -16.83 4.20
CA GLN A 139 20.18 -17.98 5.04
C GLN A 139 20.29 -19.29 4.23
N LEU A 140 19.37 -19.53 3.30
CA LEU A 140 19.36 -20.74 2.48
C LEU A 140 20.47 -20.76 1.43
N LEU A 141 20.77 -19.62 0.81
CA LEU A 141 21.84 -19.52 -0.19
C LEU A 141 23.23 -19.47 0.47
N GLY A 142 23.36 -18.76 1.60
CA GLY A 142 24.57 -18.71 2.39
C GLY A 142 24.98 -20.09 2.92
N THR A 143 24.03 -20.86 3.46
CA THR A 143 24.30 -22.25 3.91
C THR A 143 24.71 -23.18 2.76
N LYS A 144 24.11 -23.04 1.57
CA LYS A 144 24.50 -23.82 0.39
C LYS A 144 25.90 -23.48 -0.12
N LEU A 145 26.29 -22.20 -0.13
CA LEU A 145 27.64 -21.77 -0.54
C LEU A 145 28.73 -22.28 0.43
N VAL A 146 28.45 -22.30 1.73
CA VAL A 146 29.36 -22.88 2.74
C VAL A 146 29.48 -24.39 2.55
N ALA A 147 28.36 -25.09 2.31
CA ALA A 147 28.36 -26.53 2.07
C ALA A 147 29.20 -26.91 0.83
N THR A 148 29.08 -26.16 -0.27
CA THR A 148 29.86 -26.43 -1.49
C THR A 148 31.37 -26.21 -1.32
N ASN A 149 31.79 -25.29 -0.44
CA ASN A 149 33.21 -25.06 -0.13
C ASN A 149 33.79 -26.12 0.81
N SER A 150 32.95 -26.76 1.64
CA SER A 150 33.38 -27.89 2.50
C SER A 150 33.47 -29.24 1.78
N THR A 151 32.89 -29.35 0.57
CA THR A 151 32.99 -30.52 -0.31
C THR A 151 34.00 -30.31 -1.45
N GLY A 152 35.01 -29.46 -1.26
CA GLY A 152 36.18 -29.39 -2.13
C GLY A 152 36.88 -30.74 -2.20
N ASN A 153 36.69 -31.41 -3.35
CA ASN A 153 37.25 -32.70 -3.74
C ASN A 153 38.76 -32.82 -3.48
N SER A 154 39.14 -33.89 -2.77
CA SER A 154 40.30 -34.69 -3.16
C SER A 154 39.86 -35.67 -4.24
N ILE A 155 40.07 -35.33 -5.52
CA ILE A 155 40.17 -36.29 -6.63
C ILE A 155 41.36 -35.87 -7.48
#